data_AF-A0A965ZH08-F1
#
_entry.id   AF-A0A965ZH08-F1
#
_cell.length_a   1.000
_cell.length_b   1.000
_cell.length_c   1.000
_cell.angle_alpha   90.00
_cell.angle_beta   90.00
_cell.angle_gamma   90.00
#
_symmetry.space_group_name_H-M   'P 1'
#
loop_
_entity.id
_entity.type
_entity.pdbx_description
1 polymer ?
#
loop_
_entity_poly.entity_id
_entity_poly.type
_entity_poly.pdbx_seq_one_letter_code
_entity_poly.pdbx_strand_id
1 'polypeptide(L)'
;MKPNTKTSSKNISGAQRPIDVYFTLYNQQYPSVREKLILAIILLALYFGLMGLIWIIPFPHPNWMGSYKDYFSWASFYIAGMVYYWYKQSPILSYFLLIILFAFSYGASQLAEMGALVGPPVWTICGPIVIAALITFYMVTKKRNGVPFINSMLRMPVWLVGFLGKKLGVKF
;
A
#
# COMPACT_ATOMS: atom_id res chain seq x y z
N MET A 1 -48.95 13.62 2.02
CA MET A 1 -47.72 14.44 2.04
C MET A 1 -46.51 13.50 2.06
N LYS A 2 -45.67 13.50 1.03
CA LYS A 2 -44.42 12.71 0.99
C LYS A 2 -43.25 13.64 1.32
N PRO A 3 -42.35 13.31 2.25
CA PRO A 3 -41.20 14.17 2.55
C PRO A 3 -40.19 14.09 1.39
N ASN A 4 -39.88 15.27 0.85
CA ASN A 4 -38.90 15.50 -0.20
C ASN A 4 -37.49 15.46 0.42
N THR A 5 -36.78 14.34 0.26
CA THR A 5 -35.39 14.19 0.69
C THR A 5 -34.49 14.99 -0.25
N LYS A 6 -34.07 16.17 0.22
CA LYS A 6 -33.06 17.01 -0.43
C LYS A 6 -31.77 16.21 -0.63
N THR A 7 -31.54 15.78 -1.87
CA THR A 7 -30.25 15.28 -2.34
C THR A 7 -29.22 16.41 -2.18
N SER A 8 -28.31 16.26 -1.23
CA SER A 8 -27.15 17.14 -1.05
C SER A 8 -26.21 17.00 -2.25
N SER A 9 -26.48 17.77 -3.31
CA SER A 9 -25.53 18.02 -4.39
C SER A 9 -24.35 18.83 -3.83
N LYS A 10 -23.27 18.12 -3.49
CA LYS A 10 -22.01 18.76 -3.13
C LYS A 10 -21.33 19.16 -4.43
N ASN A 11 -21.31 20.47 -4.70
CA ASN A 11 -20.57 21.11 -5.80
C ASN A 11 -19.16 20.50 -5.95
N ILE A 12 -18.91 19.84 -7.10
CA ILE A 12 -17.56 19.53 -7.57
C ILE A 12 -17.26 20.53 -8.69
N SER A 13 -16.88 21.75 -8.31
CA SER A 13 -16.26 22.70 -9.23
C SER A 13 -14.75 22.51 -9.18
N GLY A 14 -14.13 22.21 -10.32
CA GLY A 14 -12.68 22.01 -10.48
C GLY A 14 -12.38 20.62 -11.01
N ALA A 15 -11.59 20.53 -12.07
CA ALA A 15 -11.21 19.30 -12.78
C ALA A 15 -11.11 18.09 -11.84
N GLN A 16 -11.99 17.11 -12.02
CA GLN A 16 -12.06 15.93 -11.16
C GLN A 16 -10.67 15.28 -11.14
N ARG A 17 -10.06 15.17 -9.95
CA ARG A 17 -8.71 14.64 -9.85
C ARG A 17 -8.74 13.18 -10.29
N PRO A 18 -7.74 12.68 -11.05
CA PRO A 18 -7.71 11.29 -11.50
C PRO A 18 -7.90 10.28 -10.37
N ILE A 19 -7.41 10.61 -9.16
CA ILE A 19 -7.58 9.80 -7.96
C ILE A 19 -9.05 9.62 -7.54
N ASP A 20 -9.90 10.64 -7.72
CA ASP A 20 -11.32 10.58 -7.35
C ASP A 20 -12.11 9.63 -8.25
N VAL A 21 -11.71 9.52 -9.52
CA VAL A 21 -12.31 8.60 -10.49
C VAL A 21 -12.11 7.15 -10.03
N TYR A 22 -10.87 6.78 -9.71
CA TYR A 22 -10.58 5.42 -9.23
C TYR A 22 -11.14 5.17 -7.82
N PHE A 23 -11.18 6.19 -6.95
CA PHE A 23 -11.79 6.03 -5.62
C PHE A 23 -13.28 5.75 -5.71
N THR A 24 -13.98 6.39 -6.66
CA THR A 24 -15.39 6.13 -6.92
C THR A 24 -15.59 4.70 -7.42
N LEU A 25 -14.76 4.28 -8.38
CA LEU A 25 -14.79 2.93 -8.92
C LEU A 25 -14.51 1.86 -7.84
N TYR A 26 -13.51 2.06 -6.98
CA TYR A 26 -13.22 1.12 -5.88
C TYR A 26 -14.30 1.14 -4.79
N ASN A 27 -14.94 2.28 -4.52
CA ASN A 27 -16.07 2.30 -3.59
C ASN A 27 -17.29 1.57 -4.13
N GLN A 28 -17.54 1.62 -5.44
CA GLN A 28 -18.59 0.84 -6.09
C GLN A 28 -18.25 -0.65 -6.10
N GLN A 29 -16.99 -0.98 -6.41
CA GLN A 29 -16.53 -2.35 -6.40
C GLN A 29 -16.59 -2.93 -4.99
N TYR A 30 -16.16 -2.21 -3.95
CA TYR A 30 -16.06 -2.65 -2.55
C TYR A 30 -16.97 -1.84 -1.62
N PRO A 31 -18.30 -2.05 -1.65
CA PRO A 31 -19.24 -1.23 -0.87
C PRO A 31 -19.18 -1.53 0.64
N SER A 32 -18.90 -2.77 1.02
CA SER A 32 -18.94 -3.21 2.42
C SER A 32 -17.65 -2.93 3.16
N VAL A 33 -17.73 -2.38 4.38
CA VAL A 33 -16.58 -2.11 5.26
C VAL A 33 -15.75 -3.39 5.50
N ARG A 34 -16.41 -4.54 5.63
CA ARG A 34 -15.73 -5.84 5.83
C ARG A 34 -14.81 -6.17 4.65
N GLU A 35 -15.25 -5.94 3.42
CA GLU A 35 -14.44 -6.20 2.23
C GLU A 35 -13.24 -5.26 2.16
N LYS A 36 -13.43 -3.98 2.53
CA LYS A 36 -12.33 -3.02 2.61
C LYS A 36 -11.28 -3.44 3.65
N LEU A 37 -11.71 -3.93 4.81
CA LEU A 37 -10.82 -4.40 5.87
C LEU A 37 -10.05 -5.66 5.47
N ILE A 38 -10.73 -6.65 4.87
CA ILE A 38 -10.08 -7.85 4.35
C ILE A 38 -9.03 -7.47 3.30
N LEU A 39 -9.39 -6.59 2.37
CA LEU A 39 -8.47 -6.09 1.35
C LEU A 39 -7.30 -5.30 1.95
N ALA A 40 -7.56 -4.53 3.01
CA ALA A 40 -6.51 -3.82 3.75
C ALA A 40 -5.51 -4.78 4.36
N ILE A 41 -5.96 -5.84 5.03
CA ILE A 41 -5.08 -6.84 5.65
C ILE A 41 -4.27 -7.58 4.57
N ILE A 42 -4.89 -7.96 3.45
CA ILE A 42 -4.21 -8.64 2.33
C ILE A 42 -3.11 -7.74 1.76
N LEU A 43 -3.41 -6.47 1.48
CA LEU A 43 -2.43 -5.55 0.94
C LEU A 43 -1.33 -5.23 1.97
N LEU A 44 -1.69 -5.05 3.24
CA LEU A 44 -0.72 -4.84 4.32
C LEU A 44 0.28 -6.01 4.39
N ALA A 45 -0.24 -7.24 4.37
CA ALA A 45 0.57 -8.46 4.36
C ALA A 45 1.42 -8.59 3.08
N LEU A 46 0.86 -8.26 1.91
CA LEU A 46 1.57 -8.29 0.63
C LEU A 46 2.76 -7.33 0.63
N TYR A 47 2.53 -6.06 0.98
CA TYR A 47 3.57 -5.02 0.98
C TYR A 47 4.62 -5.27 2.06
N PHE A 48 4.21 -5.75 3.25
CA PHE A 48 5.15 -6.16 4.28
C PHE A 48 6.02 -7.33 3.84
N GLY A 49 5.42 -8.37 3.27
CA GLY A 49 6.15 -9.54 2.79
C GLY A 49 7.11 -9.21 1.64
N LEU A 50 6.68 -8.38 0.68
CA LEU A 50 7.54 -7.89 -0.39
C LEU A 50 8.72 -7.09 0.17
N MET A 51 8.46 -6.23 1.15
CA MET A 51 9.52 -5.46 1.81
C MET A 51 10.55 -6.36 2.48
N GLY A 52 10.11 -7.41 3.19
CA GLY A 52 10.99 -8.40 3.81
C GLY A 52 11.83 -9.18 2.79
N LEU A 53 11.26 -9.56 1.64
CA LEU A 53 12.00 -10.22 0.57
C LEU A 53 13.01 -9.29 -0.11
N ILE A 54 12.66 -8.01 -0.29
CA ILE A 54 13.58 -7.01 -0.86
C ILE A 54 14.72 -6.70 0.12
N TRP A 55 14.44 -6.72 1.42
CA TRP A 55 15.41 -6.42 2.48
C TRP A 55 16.58 -7.40 2.51
N ILE A 56 16.34 -8.68 2.24
CA ILE A 56 17.40 -9.70 2.24
C ILE A 56 18.27 -9.71 0.99
N ILE A 57 17.92 -8.94 -0.05
CA ILE A 57 18.72 -8.87 -1.27
C ILE A 57 20.00 -8.08 -0.93
N PRO A 58 21.20 -8.67 -1.13
CA PRO A 58 22.44 -7.97 -0.84
C PRO A 58 22.54 -6.72 -1.71
N PHE A 59 22.75 -5.57 -1.08
CA PHE A 59 22.94 -4.32 -1.78
C PHE A 59 24.42 -4.14 -2.14
N PRO A 60 24.77 -3.89 -3.41
CA PRO A 60 26.14 -3.58 -3.76
C PRO A 60 26.50 -2.23 -3.14
N HIS A 61 27.51 -2.19 -2.28
CA HIS A 61 28.00 -0.95 -1.67
C HIS A 61 29.19 -0.39 -2.45
N PRO A 62 28.97 0.47 -3.45
CA PRO A 62 30.07 1.05 -4.20
C PRO A 62 30.95 1.93 -3.30
N ASN A 63 32.24 1.99 -3.62
CA ASN A 63 33.26 2.60 -2.75
C ASN A 63 33.03 4.10 -2.48
N TRP A 64 32.31 4.81 -3.35
CA TRP A 64 31.96 6.23 -3.19
C TRP A 64 30.93 6.49 -2.08
N MET A 65 30.23 5.47 -1.59
CA MET A 65 29.16 5.63 -0.61
C MET A 65 29.67 5.87 0.82
N GLY A 66 30.97 5.63 1.09
CA GLY A 66 31.61 5.96 2.38
C GLY A 66 30.82 5.45 3.60
N SER A 67 30.52 6.34 4.54
CA SER A 67 29.75 6.07 5.76
C SER A 67 28.24 5.92 5.53
N TYR A 68 27.72 6.19 4.34
CA TYR A 68 26.28 6.09 4.06
C TYR A 68 25.81 4.66 3.75
N LYS A 69 26.74 3.70 3.69
CA LYS A 69 26.46 2.32 3.26
C LYS A 69 25.35 1.66 4.07
N ASP A 70 25.29 1.91 5.38
CA ASP A 70 24.30 1.28 6.26
C ASP A 70 22.89 1.87 6.13
N TYR A 71 22.74 3.03 5.48
CA TYR A 71 21.45 3.71 5.31
C TYR A 71 20.73 3.34 3.99
N PHE A 72 21.46 2.76 3.04
CA PHE A 72 20.92 2.42 1.72
C PHE A 72 20.84 0.92 1.52
N SER A 73 19.63 0.45 1.23
CA SER A 73 19.35 -0.91 0.76
C SER A 73 18.43 -0.87 -0.46
N TRP A 74 18.24 -2.01 -1.11
CA TRP A 74 17.20 -2.15 -2.14
C TRP A 74 15.80 -1.77 -1.63
N ALA A 75 15.57 -1.95 -0.33
CA ALA A 75 14.33 -1.57 0.33
C ALA A 75 14.16 -0.04 0.36
N SER A 76 15.24 0.73 0.56
CA SER A 76 15.21 2.19 0.49
C SER A 76 14.78 2.69 -0.91
N PHE A 77 15.31 2.07 -1.97
CA PHE A 77 14.90 2.40 -3.35
C PHE A 77 13.45 2.00 -3.64
N TYR A 78 13.01 0.85 -3.12
CA TYR A 78 11.63 0.42 -3.21
C TYR A 78 10.68 1.41 -2.54
N ILE A 79 10.99 1.85 -1.31
CA ILE A 79 10.23 2.88 -0.60
C ILE A 79 10.17 4.15 -1.43
N ALA A 80 11.33 4.66 -1.88
CA ALA A 80 11.41 5.89 -2.65
C ALA A 80 10.55 5.83 -3.93
N GLY A 81 10.62 4.72 -4.67
CA GLY A 81 9.83 4.50 -5.88
C GLY A 81 8.32 4.47 -5.61
N MET A 82 7.89 3.75 -4.58
CA MET A 82 6.47 3.65 -4.18
C MET A 82 5.93 5.00 -3.70
N VAL A 83 6.67 5.69 -2.84
CA VAL A 83 6.29 7.00 -2.29
C VAL A 83 6.23 8.06 -3.39
N TYR A 84 7.17 8.07 -4.33
CA TYR A 84 7.13 8.97 -5.48
C TYR A 84 5.90 8.72 -6.36
N TYR A 85 5.58 7.44 -6.62
CA TYR A 85 4.39 7.07 -7.37
C TYR A 85 3.10 7.53 -6.67
N TRP A 86 2.99 7.34 -5.35
CA TRP A 86 1.82 7.76 -4.58
C TRP A 86 1.75 9.28 -4.37
N TYR A 87 2.89 9.94 -4.27
CA TYR A 87 2.98 11.40 -4.17
C TYR A 87 2.36 12.08 -5.39
N LYS A 88 2.58 11.53 -6.59
CA LYS A 88 1.93 12.01 -7.83
C LYS A 88 0.40 11.87 -7.81
N GLN A 89 -0.15 10.97 -7.00
CA GLN A 89 -1.61 10.79 -6.89
C GLN A 89 -2.22 11.72 -5.85
N SER A 90 -1.63 11.76 -4.66
CA SER A 90 -2.00 12.68 -3.58
C SER A 90 -0.81 12.82 -2.62
N PRO A 91 -0.23 14.03 -2.48
CA PRO A 91 0.87 14.27 -1.55
C PRO A 91 0.53 13.88 -0.10
N ILE A 92 -0.69 14.22 0.34
CA ILE A 92 -1.16 13.98 1.71
C ILE A 92 -1.23 12.48 2.00
N LEU A 93 -1.85 11.70 1.11
CA LEU A 93 -1.97 10.25 1.30
C LEU A 93 -0.62 9.53 1.21
N SER A 94 0.30 10.07 0.41
CA SER A 94 1.66 9.52 0.29
C SER A 94 2.41 9.59 1.62
N TYR A 95 2.26 10.66 2.42
CA TYR A 95 2.92 10.74 3.74
C TYR A 95 2.44 9.67 4.72
N PHE A 96 1.13 9.36 4.74
CA PHE A 96 0.61 8.26 5.55
C PHE A 96 1.18 6.91 5.10
N LEU A 97 1.27 6.68 3.77
CA LEU A 97 1.86 5.47 3.22
C LEU A 97 3.36 5.37 3.48
N LEU A 98 4.08 6.51 3.48
CA LEU A 98 5.49 6.58 3.85
C LEU A 98 5.70 6.11 5.28
N ILE A 99 4.86 6.55 6.23
CA ILE A 99 4.92 6.09 7.62
C ILE A 99 4.69 4.57 7.71
N ILE A 100 3.71 4.04 6.98
CA ILE A 100 3.43 2.60 6.93
C ILE A 100 4.63 1.84 6.36
N LEU A 101 5.25 2.35 5.29
CA LEU A 101 6.43 1.74 4.68
C LEU A 101 7.64 1.77 5.61
N PHE A 102 7.84 2.83 6.40
CA PHE A 102 8.88 2.85 7.43
C PHE A 102 8.62 1.82 8.52
N ALA A 103 7.36 1.68 8.98
CA ALA A 103 7.00 0.65 9.94
C ALA A 103 7.27 -0.77 9.39
N PHE A 104 6.98 -1.00 8.10
CA PHE A 104 7.32 -2.26 7.44
C PHE A 104 8.81 -2.47 7.28
N SER A 105 9.56 -1.41 6.96
CA SER A 105 11.02 -1.45 6.85
C SER A 105 11.64 -1.87 8.17
N TYR A 106 11.20 -1.28 9.28
CA TYR A 106 11.63 -1.65 10.62
C TYR A 106 11.22 -3.08 10.97
N GLY A 107 9.98 -3.47 10.68
CA GLY A 107 9.54 -4.85 10.90
C GLY A 107 10.37 -5.87 10.10
N ALA A 108 10.72 -5.54 8.86
CA ALA A 108 11.58 -6.37 8.00
C ALA A 108 13.02 -6.45 8.53
N SER A 109 13.59 -5.34 9.02
CA SER A 109 14.93 -5.34 9.62
C SER A 109 14.97 -6.21 10.87
N GLN A 110 14.00 -6.07 11.78
CA GLN A 110 13.93 -6.91 12.97
C GLN A 110 13.78 -8.39 12.63
N LEU A 111 12.96 -8.72 11.62
CA LEU A 111 12.80 -10.11 11.18
C LEU A 111 14.11 -10.67 10.60
N ALA A 112 14.88 -9.85 9.88
CA ALA A 112 16.18 -10.23 9.34
C ALA A 112 17.23 -10.43 10.43
N GLU A 113 17.30 -9.55 11.42
CA GLU A 113 18.17 -9.70 12.58
C GLU A 113 17.85 -10.96 13.38
N MET A 114 16.56 -11.21 13.65
CA MET A 114 16.11 -12.41 14.34
C MET A 114 16.46 -13.69 13.56
N GLY A 115 16.29 -13.68 12.23
CA GLY A 115 16.66 -14.79 11.35
C GLY A 115 18.17 -15.03 11.26
N ALA A 116 18.99 -13.99 11.40
CA ALA A 116 20.45 -14.12 11.40
C ALA A 116 21.00 -14.72 12.70
N LEU A 117 20.33 -14.48 13.83
CA LEU A 117 20.79 -14.92 15.15
C LEU A 117 20.33 -16.34 15.50
N VAL A 118 19.02 -16.62 15.40
CA VAL A 118 18.41 -17.86 15.96
C VAL A 118 17.18 -18.33 15.14
N GLY A 119 16.63 -17.47 14.28
CA GLY A 119 15.34 -17.67 13.63
C GLY A 119 15.40 -18.33 12.25
N PRO A 120 14.25 -18.76 11.72
CA PRO A 120 14.16 -19.21 10.34
C PRO A 120 14.47 -18.05 9.37
N PRO A 121 15.06 -18.31 8.20
CA PRO A 121 15.37 -17.27 7.23
C PRO A 121 14.14 -16.45 6.84
N VAL A 122 14.31 -15.13 6.63
CA VAL A 122 13.20 -14.21 6.29
C VAL A 122 12.32 -14.72 5.15
N TRP A 123 12.92 -15.36 4.13
CA TRP A 123 12.19 -15.88 2.97
C TRP A 123 11.18 -16.98 3.33
N THR A 124 11.41 -17.76 4.39
CA THR A 124 10.46 -18.82 4.80
C THR A 124 9.20 -18.24 5.44
N ILE A 125 9.26 -17.01 5.97
CA ILE A 125 8.11 -16.30 6.54
C ILE A 125 7.48 -15.42 5.46
N CYS A 126 8.27 -14.51 4.88
CA CYS A 126 7.77 -13.53 3.91
C CYS A 126 7.34 -14.16 2.58
N GLY A 127 8.01 -15.22 2.11
CA GLY A 127 7.68 -15.90 0.86
C GLY A 127 6.25 -16.46 0.85
N PRO A 128 5.89 -17.35 1.79
CA PRO A 128 4.52 -17.87 1.89
C PRO A 128 3.47 -16.79 2.10
N ILE A 129 3.76 -15.75 2.90
CA ILE A 129 2.86 -14.61 3.10
C ILE A 129 2.59 -13.90 1.77
N VAL A 130 3.64 -13.59 1.00
CA VAL A 130 3.50 -12.94 -0.31
C VAL A 130 2.70 -13.82 -1.26
N ILE A 131 3.00 -15.12 -1.35
CA ILE A 131 2.28 -16.05 -2.23
C ILE A 131 0.79 -16.12 -1.85
N ALA A 132 0.49 -16.33 -0.57
CA ALA A 132 -0.88 -16.40 -0.08
C ALA A 132 -1.63 -15.07 -0.31
N ALA A 133 -0.97 -13.93 -0.05
CA ALA A 133 -1.54 -12.61 -0.28
C ALA A 133 -1.79 -12.35 -1.77
N LEU A 134 -0.86 -12.73 -2.66
CA LEU A 134 -1.03 -12.61 -4.11
C LEU A 134 -2.19 -13.46 -4.63
N ILE A 135 -2.29 -14.72 -4.20
CA ILE A 135 -3.39 -15.62 -4.60
C ILE A 135 -4.73 -15.03 -4.14
N THR A 136 -4.81 -14.65 -2.86
CA THR A 136 -6.05 -14.10 -2.30
C THR A 136 -6.44 -12.79 -2.99
N PHE A 137 -5.46 -11.90 -3.20
CA PHE A 137 -5.65 -10.65 -3.92
C PHE A 137 -6.11 -10.87 -5.37
N TYR A 138 -5.51 -11.83 -6.06
CA TYR A 138 -5.91 -12.22 -7.41
C TYR A 138 -7.34 -12.74 -7.47
N MET A 139 -7.74 -13.62 -6.53
CA MET A 139 -9.12 -14.11 -6.45
C MET A 139 -10.13 -12.98 -6.18
N VAL A 140 -9.79 -12.05 -5.28
CA VAL A 140 -10.65 -10.91 -4.93
C VAL A 140 -10.81 -9.93 -6.08
N THR A 141 -9.73 -9.63 -6.80
CA THR A 141 -9.72 -8.68 -7.93
C THR A 141 -10.31 -9.29 -9.19
N LYS A 142 -10.03 -10.57 -9.49
CA LYS A 142 -10.58 -11.28 -10.66
C LYS A 142 -12.11 -11.26 -10.70
N LYS A 143 -12.76 -11.33 -9.53
CA LYS A 143 -14.22 -11.28 -9.43
C LYS A 143 -14.80 -9.90 -9.80
N ARG A 144 -13.99 -8.84 -9.81
CA ARG A 144 -14.43 -7.45 -9.96
C ARG A 144 -13.78 -6.85 -11.21
N ASN A 145 -14.45 -7.00 -12.35
CA ASN A 145 -14.03 -6.42 -13.62
C ASN A 145 -13.85 -4.89 -13.52
N GLY A 146 -12.84 -4.36 -14.22
CA GLY A 146 -12.72 -2.92 -14.49
C GLY A 146 -11.33 -2.31 -14.35
N VAL A 147 -10.39 -2.99 -13.68
CA VAL A 147 -9.01 -2.47 -13.52
C VAL A 147 -7.99 -3.60 -13.62
N PRO A 148 -6.89 -3.43 -14.38
CA PRO A 148 -5.80 -4.41 -14.44
C PRO A 148 -5.24 -4.74 -13.06
N PHE A 149 -4.90 -6.00 -12.84
CA PHE A 149 -4.42 -6.54 -11.56
C PHE A 149 -3.27 -5.72 -10.95
N ILE A 150 -2.21 -5.48 -11.74
CA ILE A 150 -1.01 -4.74 -11.32
C ILE A 150 -1.39 -3.30 -10.91
N ASN A 151 -2.24 -2.66 -11.70
CA ASN A 151 -2.65 -1.29 -11.44
C ASN A 151 -3.54 -1.19 -10.18
N SER A 152 -4.33 -2.23 -9.89
CA SER A 152 -5.09 -2.32 -8.64
C SER A 152 -4.16 -2.50 -7.45
N MET A 153 -3.15 -3.36 -7.56
CA MET A 153 -2.15 -3.56 -6.50
C MET A 153 -1.51 -2.24 -6.08
N LEU A 154 -1.09 -1.43 -7.05
CA LEU A 154 -0.40 -0.15 -6.84
C LEU A 154 -1.31 0.98 -6.33
N ARG A 155 -2.58 1.03 -6.77
CA ARG A 155 -3.51 2.13 -6.47
C ARG A 155 -4.35 1.91 -5.22
N MET A 156 -4.61 0.66 -4.85
CA MET A 156 -5.46 0.34 -3.70
C MET A 156 -4.90 0.79 -2.34
N PRO A 157 -3.59 0.79 -2.06
CA PRO A 157 -3.05 1.33 -0.80
C PRO A 157 -3.44 2.79 -0.59
N VAL A 158 -3.35 3.61 -1.65
CA VAL A 158 -3.75 5.03 -1.62
C VAL A 158 -5.24 5.16 -1.32
N TRP A 159 -6.07 4.32 -1.93
CA TRP A 159 -7.52 4.30 -1.67
C TRP A 159 -7.87 3.86 -0.24
N LEU A 160 -7.18 2.86 0.30
CA LEU A 160 -7.39 2.38 1.67
C LEU A 160 -7.01 3.44 2.70
N VAL A 161 -5.87 4.09 2.53
CA VAL A 161 -5.46 5.21 3.38
C VAL A 161 -6.41 6.38 3.21
N GLY A 162 -6.92 6.64 2.00
CA GLY A 162 -7.96 7.65 1.77
C GLY A 162 -9.27 7.33 2.49
N PHE A 163 -9.65 6.05 2.57
CA PHE A 163 -10.81 5.61 3.35
C PHE A 163 -10.60 5.83 4.86
N LEU A 164 -9.41 5.50 5.39
CA LEU A 164 -9.06 5.76 6.79
C LEU A 164 -8.97 7.27 7.08
N GLY A 165 -8.35 8.05 6.20
CA GLY A 165 -8.20 9.50 6.32
C GLY A 165 -9.54 10.24 6.28
N LYS A 166 -10.50 9.78 5.47
CA LYS A 166 -11.87 10.32 5.49
C LYS A 166 -12.57 10.09 6.83
N LYS A 167 -12.31 8.95 7.49
CA LYS A 167 -12.83 8.67 8.84
C LYS A 167 -12.20 9.60 9.89
N LEU A 168 -10.97 10.05 9.66
CA LEU A 168 -10.24 11.00 10.50
C LEU A 168 -10.50 12.48 10.13
N GLY A 169 -11.37 12.77 9.15
CA GLY A 169 -11.70 14.13 8.73
C GLY A 169 -10.66 14.83 7.85
N VAL A 170 -9.65 14.10 7.36
CA VAL A 170 -8.60 14.66 6.49
C VAL A 170 -9.17 14.96 5.10
N LYS A 171 -9.01 16.21 4.64
CA LYS A 171 -9.29 16.62 3.26
C LYS A 171 -8.01 16.48 2.45
N PHE A 172 -8.07 15.75 1.34
CA PHE A 172 -6.92 15.47 0.49
C PHE A 172 -7.27 15.60 -0.98
#